data_AF-A0A7S0L280-F1
#
_entry.id   AF-A0A7S0L280-F1
#
_cell.length_a   1.000
_cell.length_b   1.000
_cell.length_c   1.000
_cell.angle_alpha   90.00
_cell.angle_beta   90.00
_cell.angle_gamma   90.00
#
_symmetry.space_group_name_H-M   'P 1'
#
loop_
_entity.id
_entity.type
_entity.pdbx_description
1 polymer ?
#
loop_
_entity_poly.entity_id
_entity_poly.type
_entity_poly.pdbx_seq_one_letter_code
_entity_poly.pdbx_strand_id
1 'polypeptide(L)'
;DALNWHGLLFECKDETSCRNVSLLRADALSMPSPFLKLFVGVFSLYWLWMLLHFFWDMRSLLEMRAFYRDKLYIVDADLQVISWDVVVQRIVELQATSRLCIVKDQLTAHDIANRILRKENFMVAFVNRGLLPLELPGLTSLNMLTKTLEWNVSFCILEAMFDSEFRIRQSFAQDTRGLRRRFVAVGLLNLLLSPFIAAFMLVFFFLKHAEEF
;
A
#
# COMPACT_ATOMS: atom_id res chain seq x y z
N ASP A 1 15.71 11.46 -24.32
CA ASP A 1 17.05 10.95 -24.66
C ASP A 1 18.13 11.86 -24.10
N ALA A 2 18.60 11.54 -22.89
CA ALA A 2 19.67 12.30 -22.25
C ALA A 2 21.07 11.82 -22.65
N LEU A 3 21.18 10.55 -23.05
CA LEU A 3 22.41 9.92 -23.51
C LEU A 3 22.59 10.14 -25.01
N ASN A 4 23.82 10.46 -25.42
CA ASN A 4 24.17 10.54 -26.83
C ASN A 4 24.39 9.14 -27.43
N TRP A 5 23.31 8.35 -27.56
CA TRP A 5 23.37 7.00 -28.12
C TRP A 5 24.00 6.96 -29.51
N HIS A 6 23.78 8.00 -30.32
CA HIS A 6 24.35 8.08 -31.66
C HIS A 6 25.89 8.21 -31.60
N GLY A 7 26.42 9.13 -30.79
CA GLY A 7 27.87 9.24 -30.60
C GLY A 7 28.46 8.00 -29.94
N LEU A 8 27.75 7.41 -28.97
CA LEU A 8 28.21 6.21 -28.25
C LEU A 8 28.21 4.94 -29.11
N LEU A 9 27.27 4.78 -30.05
CA LEU A 9 27.18 3.57 -30.89
C LEU A 9 27.97 3.69 -32.20
N PHE A 10 28.08 4.90 -32.76
CA PHE A 10 28.65 5.09 -34.10
C PHE A 10 30.02 5.78 -34.13
N GLU A 11 30.32 6.65 -33.16
CA GLU A 11 31.58 7.43 -33.12
C GLU A 11 32.62 6.81 -32.16
N CYS A 12 32.17 6.06 -31.17
CA CYS A 12 33.01 5.38 -30.19
C CYS A 12 33.39 3.97 -30.69
N LYS A 13 34.51 3.86 -31.44
CA LYS A 13 35.11 2.59 -31.88
C LYS A 13 36.40 2.21 -31.16
N ASP A 14 37.17 3.20 -30.72
CA ASP A 14 38.45 3.04 -30.00
C ASP A 14 38.48 3.94 -28.76
N GLU A 15 39.28 3.56 -27.75
CA GLU A 15 39.36 4.24 -26.43
C GLU A 15 39.69 5.74 -26.54
N THR A 16 40.50 6.12 -27.52
CA THR A 16 40.88 7.51 -27.81
C THR A 16 39.76 8.32 -28.45
N SER A 17 38.94 7.69 -29.30
CA SER A 17 37.77 8.30 -29.96
C SER A 17 36.61 8.49 -28.98
N CYS A 18 36.40 7.53 -28.07
CA CYS A 18 35.35 7.60 -27.05
C CYS A 18 35.60 8.71 -26.01
N ARG A 19 36.86 9.11 -25.81
CA ARG A 19 37.24 10.14 -24.82
C ARG A 19 36.69 11.53 -25.15
N ASN A 20 36.43 11.81 -26.43
CA ASN A 20 35.96 13.11 -26.91
C ASN A 20 34.44 13.19 -27.13
N VAL A 21 33.72 12.06 -27.01
CA VAL A 21 32.27 12.04 -27.17
C VAL A 21 31.62 12.45 -25.84
N SER A 22 30.81 13.51 -25.87
CA SER A 22 30.00 13.89 -24.71
C SER A 22 28.95 12.82 -24.45
N LEU A 23 29.06 12.15 -23.29
CA LEU A 23 28.14 11.10 -22.84
C LEU A 23 26.69 11.60 -22.71
N LEU A 24 26.54 12.85 -22.25
CA LEU A 24 25.26 13.51 -22.03
C LEU A 24 25.02 14.58 -23.11
N ARG A 25 23.80 14.60 -23.65
CA ARG A 25 23.36 15.65 -24.57
C ARG A 25 23.01 16.91 -23.76
N ALA A 26 23.55 18.06 -24.13
CA ALA A 26 23.26 19.34 -23.47
C ALA A 26 21.76 19.71 -23.49
N ASP A 27 21.04 19.27 -24.54
CA ASP A 27 19.60 19.55 -24.73
C ASP A 27 18.67 18.50 -24.09
N ALA A 28 19.20 17.56 -23.30
CA ALA A 28 18.45 16.44 -22.72
C ALA A 28 17.16 16.84 -21.98
N LEU A 29 17.17 18.02 -21.35
CA LEU A 29 16.08 18.54 -20.53
C LEU A 29 15.21 19.57 -21.28
N SER A 30 15.60 20.04 -22.46
CA SER A 30 14.91 21.16 -23.12
C SER A 30 13.59 20.74 -23.76
N MET A 31 13.51 19.52 -24.32
CA MET A 31 12.32 19.01 -25.00
C MET A 31 11.99 17.55 -24.64
N PRO A 32 11.52 17.26 -23.42
CA PRO A 32 11.05 15.92 -23.09
C PRO A 32 9.74 15.60 -23.83
N SER A 33 9.56 14.34 -24.20
CA SER A 33 8.33 13.87 -24.86
C SER A 33 7.10 14.15 -23.98
N PRO A 34 5.93 14.43 -24.57
CA PRO A 34 4.71 14.71 -23.79
C PRO A 34 4.35 13.55 -22.84
N PHE A 35 4.62 12.31 -23.24
CA PHE A 35 4.46 11.13 -22.40
C PHE A 35 5.37 11.16 -21.16
N LEU A 36 6.65 11.50 -21.33
CA LEU A 36 7.59 11.61 -20.21
C LEU A 36 7.19 12.73 -19.24
N LYS A 37 6.77 13.88 -19.77
CA LYS A 37 6.25 14.99 -18.95
C LYS A 37 5.05 14.56 -18.12
N LEU A 38 4.09 13.85 -18.73
CA LEU A 38 2.92 13.32 -18.04
C LEU A 38 3.32 12.30 -16.95
N PHE A 39 4.18 11.34 -17.29
CA PHE A 39 4.63 10.32 -16.35
C PHE A 39 5.35 10.92 -15.14
N VAL A 40 6.32 11.81 -15.37
CA VAL A 40 7.05 12.51 -14.30
C VAL A 40 6.10 13.38 -13.48
N GLY A 41 5.13 14.05 -14.10
CA GLY A 41 4.12 14.85 -13.41
C GLY A 41 3.25 14.00 -12.47
N VAL A 42 2.71 12.89 -12.97
CA VAL A 42 1.89 11.94 -12.17
C VAL A 42 2.72 11.34 -11.04
N PHE A 43 3.95 10.91 -11.33
CA PHE A 43 4.86 10.35 -10.33
C PHE A 43 5.20 11.37 -9.24
N SER A 44 5.49 12.62 -9.62
CA SER A 44 5.82 13.69 -8.66
C SER A 44 4.62 14.03 -7.77
N LEU A 45 3.41 14.06 -8.34
CA LEU A 45 2.18 14.28 -7.58
C LEU A 45 1.93 13.14 -6.59
N TYR A 46 2.07 11.89 -7.03
CA TYR A 46 1.96 10.72 -6.16
C TYR A 46 3.00 10.74 -5.04
N TRP A 47 4.26 11.05 -5.37
CA TRP A 47 5.34 11.16 -4.40
C TRP A 47 5.07 12.26 -3.36
N LEU A 48 4.59 13.43 -3.81
CA LEU A 48 4.23 14.53 -2.90
C LEU A 48 3.08 14.13 -1.97
N TRP A 49 2.03 13.49 -2.49
CA TRP A 49 0.97 12.94 -1.65
C TRP A 49 1.57 11.98 -0.63
N MET A 50 2.33 10.97 -1.07
CA MET A 50 2.94 9.97 -0.19
C MET A 50 3.77 10.62 0.92
N LEU A 51 4.54 11.66 0.60
CA LEU A 51 5.30 12.43 1.57
C LEU A 51 4.40 13.12 2.60
N LEU A 52 3.31 13.77 2.16
CA LEU A 52 2.35 14.41 3.08
C LEU A 52 1.66 13.37 3.97
N HIS A 53 1.27 12.23 3.39
CA HIS A 53 0.65 11.12 4.14
C HIS A 53 1.60 10.56 5.18
N PHE A 54 2.89 10.39 4.84
CA PHE A 54 3.92 9.95 5.78
C PHE A 54 4.01 10.87 7.01
N PHE A 55 3.93 12.19 6.83
CA PHE A 55 3.93 13.12 7.95
C PHE A 55 2.65 13.02 8.81
N TRP A 56 1.50 12.74 8.21
CA TRP A 56 0.27 12.48 8.98
C TRP A 56 0.37 11.20 9.79
N ASP A 57 0.86 10.11 9.18
CA ASP A 57 1.03 8.82 9.86
C ASP A 57 2.07 8.90 11.00
N MET A 58 3.12 9.70 10.81
CA MET A 58 4.18 9.88 11.81
C MET A 58 3.62 10.33 13.15
N ARG A 59 2.57 11.17 13.16
CA ARG A 59 1.93 11.60 14.42
C ARG A 59 1.36 10.42 15.19
N SER A 60 0.61 9.54 14.52
CA SER A 60 0.02 8.36 15.15
C SER A 60 1.10 7.40 15.66
N LEU A 61 2.21 7.25 14.93
CA LEU A 61 3.35 6.45 15.36
C LEU A 61 4.03 7.01 16.61
N LEU A 62 4.16 8.34 16.73
CA LEU A 62 4.70 8.98 17.93
C LEU A 62 3.78 8.82 19.15
N GLU A 63 2.48 8.92 18.95
CA GLU A 63 1.47 8.65 20.00
C GLU A 63 1.55 7.18 20.45
N MET A 64 1.72 6.24 19.51
CA MET A 64 1.91 4.81 19.82
C MET A 64 3.23 4.57 20.57
N ARG A 65 4.32 5.22 20.17
CA ARG A 65 5.60 5.15 20.90
C ARG A 65 5.47 5.65 22.34
N ALA A 66 4.81 6.78 22.54
CA ALA A 66 4.54 7.31 23.88
C ALA A 66 3.69 6.34 24.70
N PHE A 67 2.68 5.71 24.10
CA PHE A 67 1.88 4.68 24.76
C PHE A 67 2.73 3.47 25.21
N TYR A 68 3.61 2.96 24.35
CA TYR A 68 4.48 1.83 24.70
C TYR A 68 5.45 2.16 25.84
N ARG A 69 6.07 3.34 25.78
CA ARG A 69 7.04 3.77 26.79
C ARG A 69 6.36 4.13 28.12
N ASP A 70 5.32 4.95 28.07
CA ASP A 70 4.76 5.61 29.26
C ASP A 70 3.65 4.79 29.92
N LYS A 71 2.96 3.91 29.17
CA LYS A 71 1.84 3.09 29.70
C LYS A 71 2.19 1.62 29.82
N LEU A 72 2.89 1.05 28.83
CA LEU A 72 3.27 -0.37 28.86
C LEU A 72 4.66 -0.59 29.47
N TYR A 73 5.42 0.47 29.74
CA TYR A 73 6.80 0.41 30.27
C TYR A 73 7.69 -0.53 29.43
N ILE A 74 7.59 -0.42 28.10
CA ILE A 74 8.44 -1.14 27.14
C ILE A 74 9.40 -0.13 26.54
N VAL A 75 10.71 -0.40 26.64
CA VAL A 75 11.76 0.44 26.06
C VAL A 75 11.89 0.11 24.57
N ASP A 76 12.24 1.11 23.75
CA ASP A 76 12.36 0.96 22.29
C ASP A 76 13.35 -0.15 21.88
N ALA A 77 14.40 -0.39 22.67
CA ALA A 77 15.38 -1.46 22.43
C ALA A 77 14.79 -2.87 22.60
N ASP A 78 13.81 -3.02 23.50
CA ASP A 78 13.20 -4.32 23.80
C ASP A 78 12.11 -4.68 22.78
N LEU A 79 11.63 -3.71 22.00
CA LEU A 79 10.51 -3.89 21.07
C LEU A 79 10.80 -4.96 20.00
N GLN A 80 12.07 -5.17 19.64
CA GLN A 80 12.47 -6.17 18.65
C GLN A 80 12.52 -7.61 19.21
N VAL A 81 12.66 -7.76 20.53
CA VAL A 81 12.85 -9.06 21.19
C VAL A 81 11.65 -9.50 22.02
N ILE A 82 10.77 -8.56 22.38
CA ILE A 82 9.58 -8.85 23.18
C ILE A 82 8.58 -9.69 22.38
N SER A 83 8.03 -10.71 23.03
CA SER A 83 7.00 -11.54 22.44
C SER A 83 5.63 -10.83 22.47
N TRP A 84 4.81 -11.10 21.46
CA TRP A 84 3.50 -10.45 21.31
C TRP A 84 2.54 -10.77 22.47
N ASP A 85 2.60 -11.98 23.03
CA ASP A 85 1.77 -12.39 24.17
C ASP A 85 2.06 -11.54 25.42
N VAL A 86 3.32 -11.16 25.66
CA VAL A 86 3.69 -10.28 26.77
C VAL A 86 3.11 -8.88 26.56
N VAL A 87 3.16 -8.35 25.34
CA VAL A 87 2.53 -7.06 25.02
C VAL A 87 1.02 -7.11 25.28
N VAL A 88 0.36 -8.17 24.84
CA VAL A 88 -1.07 -8.38 25.05
C VAL A 88 -1.41 -8.48 26.54
N GLN A 89 -0.64 -9.23 27.33
CA GLN A 89 -0.82 -9.34 28.78
C GLN A 89 -0.72 -7.97 29.46
N ARG A 90 0.30 -7.17 29.13
CA ARG A 90 0.45 -5.81 29.68
C ARG A 90 -0.71 -4.89 29.30
N ILE A 91 -1.25 -5.00 28.09
CA ILE A 91 -2.45 -4.25 27.67
C ILE A 91 -3.68 -4.67 28.50
N VAL A 92 -3.84 -5.98 28.75
CA VAL A 92 -4.94 -6.51 29.57
C VAL A 92 -4.84 -6.04 31.02
N GLU A 93 -3.64 -6.04 31.61
CA GLU A 93 -3.40 -5.52 32.96
C GLU A 93 -3.65 -4.01 33.03
N LEU A 94 -3.21 -3.26 32.02
CA LEU A 94 -3.39 -1.81 31.92
C LEU A 94 -4.88 -1.40 31.86
N GLN A 95 -5.76 -2.28 31.36
CA GLN A 95 -7.20 -2.04 31.34
C GLN A 95 -7.76 -1.76 32.75
N ALA A 96 -7.23 -2.43 33.78
CA ALA A 96 -7.72 -2.26 35.15
C ALA A 96 -7.45 -0.85 35.71
N THR A 97 -6.36 -0.22 35.30
CA THR A 97 -5.94 1.10 35.82
C THR A 97 -6.34 2.26 34.91
N SER A 98 -6.21 2.09 33.59
CA SER A 98 -6.41 3.17 32.61
C SER A 98 -7.72 3.06 31.82
N ARG A 99 -8.53 2.00 32.00
CA ARG A 99 -9.80 1.74 31.29
C ARG A 99 -9.76 2.10 29.79
N LEU A 100 -8.87 1.43 29.05
CA LEU A 100 -8.72 1.61 27.60
C LEU A 100 -10.02 1.33 26.83
N CYS A 101 -10.79 0.32 27.27
CA CYS A 101 -12.13 0.03 26.78
C CYS A 101 -13.18 0.46 27.80
N ILE A 102 -14.13 1.30 27.40
CA ILE A 102 -15.23 1.76 28.27
C ILE A 102 -16.34 0.71 28.36
N VAL A 103 -16.52 -0.09 27.31
CA VAL A 103 -17.67 -1.01 27.16
C VAL A 103 -17.50 -2.29 27.97
N LYS A 104 -16.25 -2.70 28.23
CA LYS A 104 -15.93 -3.97 28.89
C LYS A 104 -14.91 -3.75 29.99
N ASP A 105 -15.25 -4.18 31.21
CA ASP A 105 -14.39 -4.00 32.38
C ASP A 105 -13.12 -4.85 32.30
N GLN A 106 -13.21 -6.06 31.75
CA GLN A 106 -12.06 -6.95 31.53
C GLN A 106 -11.83 -7.22 30.05
N LEU A 107 -10.66 -6.83 29.56
CA LEU A 107 -10.23 -7.08 28.20
C LEU A 107 -9.56 -8.46 28.10
N THR A 108 -9.83 -9.22 27.05
CA THR A 108 -9.17 -10.52 26.81
C THR A 108 -8.27 -10.45 25.58
N ALA A 109 -7.29 -11.36 25.50
CA ALA A 109 -6.45 -11.51 24.31
C ALA A 109 -7.28 -11.77 23.04
N HIS A 110 -8.39 -12.52 23.17
CA HIS A 110 -9.32 -12.76 22.07
C HIS A 110 -10.03 -11.49 21.58
N ASP A 111 -10.39 -10.58 22.50
CA ASP A 111 -10.99 -9.29 22.11
C ASP A 111 -10.00 -8.42 21.34
N ILE A 112 -8.75 -8.37 21.79
CA ILE A 112 -7.66 -7.63 21.13
C ILE A 112 -7.42 -8.19 19.74
N ALA A 113 -7.28 -9.51 19.62
CA ALA A 113 -7.11 -10.18 18.33
C ALA A 113 -8.28 -9.88 17.37
N ASN A 114 -9.52 -10.00 17.84
CA ASN A 114 -10.70 -9.67 17.03
C ASN A 114 -10.78 -8.20 16.64
N ARG A 115 -10.26 -7.29 17.46
CA ARG A 115 -10.19 -5.86 17.12
C ARG A 115 -9.17 -5.60 16.02
N ILE A 116 -7.98 -6.19 16.11
CA ILE A 116 -6.89 -6.02 15.13
C ILE A 116 -7.26 -6.70 13.80
N LEU A 117 -7.60 -7.99 13.88
CA LEU A 117 -7.83 -8.85 12.71
C LEU A 117 -9.22 -8.66 12.11
N ARG A 118 -10.03 -7.71 12.57
CA ARG A 118 -11.44 -7.62 12.20
C ARG A 118 -11.64 -7.63 10.69
N LYS A 119 -10.99 -6.71 9.98
CA LYS A 119 -11.10 -6.57 8.52
C LYS A 119 -10.59 -7.81 7.79
N GLU A 120 -9.50 -8.40 8.25
CA GLU A 120 -8.91 -9.63 7.70
C GLU A 120 -9.83 -10.84 7.88
N ASN A 121 -10.42 -11.01 9.07
CA ASN A 121 -11.39 -12.06 9.35
C ASN A 121 -12.60 -11.98 8.42
N PHE A 122 -13.06 -10.77 8.08
CA PHE A 122 -14.11 -10.57 7.07
C PHE A 122 -13.64 -10.93 5.66
N MET A 123 -12.42 -10.54 5.27
CA MET A 123 -11.85 -10.90 3.96
C MET A 123 -11.75 -12.43 3.80
N VAL A 124 -11.24 -13.12 4.82
CA VAL A 124 -11.18 -14.60 4.86
C VAL A 124 -12.58 -15.19 4.73
N ALA A 125 -13.57 -14.64 5.43
CA ALA A 125 -14.95 -15.09 5.32
C ALA A 125 -15.52 -14.91 3.90
N PHE A 126 -15.22 -13.81 3.21
CA PHE A 126 -15.69 -13.56 1.84
C PHE A 126 -15.11 -14.58 0.84
N VAL A 127 -13.82 -14.89 0.97
CA VAL A 127 -13.16 -15.90 0.13
C VAL A 127 -13.70 -17.29 0.42
N ASN A 128 -13.76 -17.70 1.69
CA ASN A 128 -14.21 -19.05 2.08
C ASN A 128 -15.68 -19.31 1.73
N ARG A 129 -16.51 -18.26 1.70
CA ARG A 129 -17.92 -18.34 1.32
C ARG A 129 -18.16 -18.18 -0.19
N GLY A 130 -17.10 -17.99 -0.99
CA GLY A 130 -17.22 -17.82 -2.44
C GLY A 130 -17.97 -16.53 -2.84
N LEU A 131 -17.91 -15.48 -2.03
CA LEU A 131 -18.60 -14.21 -2.31
C LEU A 131 -17.87 -13.33 -3.34
N LEU A 132 -16.61 -13.65 -3.61
CA LEU A 132 -15.78 -12.95 -4.59
C LEU A 132 -15.61 -13.84 -5.83
N PRO A 133 -16.00 -13.37 -7.03
CA PRO A 133 -15.73 -14.09 -8.27
C PRO A 133 -14.24 -13.97 -8.60
N LEU A 134 -13.43 -14.89 -8.09
CA LEU A 134 -11.97 -14.95 -8.32
C LEU A 134 -11.58 -15.77 -9.54
N GLU A 135 -12.57 -16.38 -10.20
CA GLU A 135 -12.40 -17.18 -11.41
C GLU A 135 -12.19 -16.27 -12.62
N LEU A 136 -11.14 -16.56 -13.39
CA LEU A 136 -10.86 -15.85 -14.63
C LEU A 136 -11.77 -16.36 -15.75
N PRO A 137 -12.42 -15.48 -16.54
CA PRO A 137 -13.22 -15.90 -17.68
C PRO A 137 -12.34 -16.63 -18.70
N GLY A 138 -12.62 -17.92 -18.94
CA GLY A 138 -11.85 -18.79 -19.84
C GLY A 138 -10.75 -19.63 -19.20
N LEU A 139 -10.45 -19.40 -17.91
CA LEU A 139 -9.46 -20.16 -17.12
C LEU A 139 -10.12 -20.61 -15.81
N THR A 140 -11.07 -21.54 -15.94
CA THR A 140 -12.00 -22.00 -14.89
C THR A 140 -11.34 -22.70 -13.69
N SER A 141 -10.00 -22.81 -13.66
CA SER A 141 -9.24 -23.43 -12.57
C SER A 141 -8.27 -22.48 -11.86
N LEU A 142 -8.12 -21.23 -12.33
CA LEU A 142 -7.20 -20.26 -11.72
C LEU A 142 -7.97 -19.26 -10.87
N ASN A 143 -7.94 -19.48 -9.55
CA ASN A 143 -8.36 -18.47 -8.58
C ASN A 143 -7.21 -17.48 -8.38
N MET A 144 -7.40 -16.23 -8.80
CA MET A 144 -6.37 -15.19 -8.65
C MET A 144 -6.86 -14.04 -7.79
N LEU A 145 -6.27 -13.89 -6.60
CA LEU A 145 -6.41 -12.71 -5.75
C LEU A 145 -5.10 -11.91 -5.80
N THR A 146 -5.00 -10.97 -6.74
CA THR A 146 -3.86 -10.05 -6.80
C THR A 146 -3.94 -9.03 -5.66
N LYS A 147 -2.79 -8.47 -5.26
CA LYS A 147 -2.76 -7.41 -4.22
C LYS A 147 -3.61 -6.20 -4.58
N THR A 148 -3.68 -5.84 -5.86
CA THR A 148 -4.56 -4.76 -6.35
C THR A 148 -6.03 -5.12 -6.19
N LEU A 149 -6.42 -6.36 -6.51
CA LEU A 149 -7.81 -6.81 -6.33
C LEU A 149 -8.18 -6.87 -4.84
N GLU A 150 -7.29 -7.38 -3.99
CA GLU A 150 -7.44 -7.39 -2.53
C GLU A 150 -7.68 -5.97 -1.99
N TRP A 151 -6.86 -5.00 -2.41
CA TRP A 151 -7.01 -3.60 -2.04
C TRP A 151 -8.33 -3.01 -2.53
N ASN A 152 -8.72 -3.26 -3.79
CA ASN A 152 -9.99 -2.80 -4.35
C ASN A 152 -11.19 -3.33 -3.55
N VAL A 153 -11.18 -4.60 -3.19
CA VAL A 153 -12.25 -5.23 -2.39
C VAL A 153 -12.26 -4.63 -0.98
N SER A 154 -11.09 -4.48 -0.36
CA SER A 154 -10.96 -3.86 0.97
C SER A 154 -11.51 -2.44 0.98
N PHE A 155 -11.14 -1.62 -0.01
CA PHE A 155 -11.61 -0.24 -0.13
C PHE A 155 -13.12 -0.15 -0.43
N CYS A 156 -13.60 -0.92 -1.42
CA CYS A 156 -15.00 -0.86 -1.84
C CYS A 156 -15.95 -1.42 -0.77
N ILE A 157 -15.57 -2.49 -0.08
CA ILE A 157 -16.41 -3.18 0.90
C ILE A 157 -16.02 -2.80 2.33
N LEU A 158 -14.82 -3.16 2.79
CA LEU A 158 -14.45 -3.10 4.20
C LEU A 158 -14.39 -1.66 4.73
N GLU A 159 -13.70 -0.74 4.03
CA GLU A 159 -13.56 0.65 4.48
C GLU A 159 -14.90 1.39 4.55
N ALA A 160 -15.83 1.03 3.68
CA ALA A 160 -17.15 1.66 3.67
C ALA A 160 -18.18 0.94 4.54
N MET A 161 -17.95 -0.34 4.87
CA MET A 161 -18.75 -1.11 5.80
C MET A 161 -18.50 -0.68 7.25
N PHE A 162 -17.24 -0.34 7.59
CA PHE A 162 -16.85 0.09 8.92
C PHE A 162 -16.87 1.62 9.07
N ASP A 163 -17.24 2.11 10.26
CA ASP A 163 -17.02 3.51 10.66
C ASP A 163 -15.66 3.71 11.34
N SER A 164 -15.38 4.95 11.78
CA SER A 164 -14.16 5.30 12.52
C SER A 164 -14.02 4.53 13.84
N GLU A 165 -15.14 4.09 14.42
CA GLU A 165 -15.19 3.29 15.64
C GLU A 165 -15.13 1.78 15.36
N PHE A 166 -14.97 1.37 14.09
CA PHE A 166 -15.07 0.02 13.55
C PHE A 166 -16.39 -0.68 13.90
N ARG A 167 -17.52 0.03 13.95
CA ARG A 167 -18.86 -0.56 13.96
C ARG A 167 -19.37 -0.69 12.52
N ILE A 168 -20.30 -1.61 12.31
CA ILE A 168 -20.88 -1.86 10.99
C ILE A 168 -21.95 -0.80 10.74
N ARG A 169 -21.80 -0.05 9.64
CA ARG A 169 -22.80 0.93 9.22
C ARG A 169 -24.03 0.21 8.71
N GLN A 170 -25.16 0.36 9.39
CA GLN A 170 -26.45 -0.21 8.96
C GLN A 170 -26.86 0.30 7.56
N SER A 171 -26.48 1.52 7.21
CA SER A 171 -26.72 2.10 5.88
C SER A 171 -26.00 1.36 4.75
N PHE A 172 -24.82 0.78 5.02
CA PHE A 172 -24.08 0.00 4.02
C PHE A 172 -24.82 -1.30 3.66
N ALA A 173 -25.47 -1.95 4.65
CA ALA A 173 -26.17 -3.22 4.43
C ALA A 173 -27.37 -3.09 3.48
N GLN A 174 -27.95 -1.89 3.33
CA GLN A 174 -29.13 -1.63 2.51
C GLN A 174 -28.80 -0.98 1.16
N ASP A 175 -27.57 -0.46 0.96
CA ASP A 175 -27.21 0.33 -0.22
C ASP A 175 -26.42 -0.47 -1.28
N THR A 176 -27.14 -1.29 -2.04
CA THR A 176 -26.57 -2.04 -3.18
C THR A 176 -26.13 -1.12 -4.33
N ARG A 177 -26.82 0.02 -4.54
CA ARG A 177 -26.51 0.96 -5.62
C ARG A 177 -25.21 1.72 -5.35
N GLY A 178 -24.97 2.11 -4.10
CA GLY A 178 -23.72 2.74 -3.69
C GLY A 178 -22.54 1.79 -3.80
N LEU A 179 -22.73 0.50 -3.48
CA LEU A 179 -21.69 -0.50 -3.67
C LEU A 179 -21.30 -0.65 -5.14
N ARG A 180 -22.29 -0.79 -6.04
CA ARG A 180 -22.05 -0.87 -7.49
C ARG A 180 -21.32 0.36 -8.01
N ARG A 181 -21.72 1.57 -7.59
CA ARG A 181 -21.06 2.82 -8.00
C ARG A 181 -19.58 2.86 -7.60
N ARG A 182 -19.25 2.40 -6.39
CA ARG A 182 -17.86 2.32 -5.92
C ARG A 182 -17.03 1.35 -6.75
N PHE A 183 -17.55 0.15 -7.01
CA PHE A 183 -16.85 -0.82 -7.86
C PHE A 183 -16.60 -0.30 -9.28
N VAL A 184 -17.60 0.33 -9.90
CA VAL A 184 -17.44 0.91 -11.24
C VAL A 184 -16.43 2.06 -11.21
N ALA A 185 -16.51 2.96 -10.22
CA ALA A 185 -15.58 4.09 -10.11
C ALA A 185 -14.13 3.63 -9.90
N VAL A 186 -13.89 2.69 -8.97
CA VAL A 186 -12.56 2.12 -8.72
C VAL A 186 -12.08 1.30 -9.92
N GLY A 187 -12.97 0.57 -10.59
CA GLY A 187 -12.64 -0.15 -11.83
C GLY A 187 -12.20 0.78 -12.96
N LEU A 188 -12.92 1.89 -13.18
CA LEU A 188 -12.55 2.90 -14.17
C LEU A 188 -11.24 3.60 -13.81
N LEU A 189 -11.02 3.90 -12.54
CA LEU A 189 -9.76 4.47 -12.05
C LEU A 189 -8.59 3.52 -12.29
N ASN A 190 -8.74 2.23 -11.98
CA ASN A 190 -7.72 1.23 -12.25
C ASN A 190 -7.45 1.06 -13.74
N LEU A 191 -8.49 1.10 -14.59
CA LEU A 191 -8.32 1.03 -16.04
C LEU A 191 -7.52 2.23 -16.56
N LEU A 192 -7.84 3.44 -16.09
CA LEU A 192 -7.13 4.67 -16.44
C LEU A 192 -5.66 4.65 -16.00
N LEU A 193 -5.39 4.14 -14.80
CA LEU A 193 -4.05 4.06 -14.22
C LEU A 193 -3.23 2.85 -14.71
N SER A 194 -3.89 1.84 -15.29
CA SER A 194 -3.26 0.58 -15.71
C SER A 194 -1.99 0.74 -16.58
N PRO A 195 -1.92 1.60 -17.62
CA PRO A 195 -0.69 1.73 -18.42
C PRO A 195 0.47 2.31 -17.61
N PHE A 196 0.19 3.21 -16.66
CA PHE A 196 1.21 3.81 -15.80
C PHE A 196 1.74 2.81 -14.77
N ILE A 197 0.84 2.05 -14.14
CA ILE A 197 1.20 1.01 -13.17
C ILE A 197 2.01 -0.08 -13.87
N ALA A 198 1.60 -0.51 -15.08
CA ALA A 198 2.34 -1.51 -15.85
C ALA A 198 3.76 -1.03 -16.21
N ALA A 199 3.89 0.20 -16.71
CA ALA A 199 5.20 0.79 -17.02
C ALA A 199 6.10 0.85 -15.76
N PHE A 200 5.54 1.30 -14.62
CA PHE A 200 6.27 1.32 -13.35
C PHE A 200 6.68 -0.08 -12.89
N MET A 201 5.79 -1.08 -12.94
CA MET A 201 6.10 -2.45 -12.56
C MET A 201 7.20 -3.07 -13.43
N LEU A 202 7.21 -2.80 -14.73
CA LEU A 202 8.27 -3.27 -15.63
C LEU A 202 9.62 -2.66 -15.28
N VAL A 203 9.66 -1.33 -15.06
CA VAL A 203 10.89 -0.65 -14.64
C VAL A 203 11.36 -1.17 -13.28
N PHE A 204 10.45 -1.29 -12.32
CA PHE A 204 10.76 -1.82 -10.99
C PHE A 204 11.27 -3.26 -11.04
N PHE A 205 10.63 -4.11 -11.83
CA PHE A 205 11.06 -5.50 -12.03
C PHE A 205 12.47 -5.55 -12.62
N PHE A 206 12.73 -4.78 -13.67
CA PHE A 206 14.05 -4.71 -14.27
C PHE A 206 15.08 -4.19 -13.26
N LEU A 207 14.83 -3.08 -12.58
CA LEU A 207 15.78 -2.52 -11.60
C LEU A 207 16.03 -3.46 -10.42
N LYS A 208 15.01 -4.17 -9.96
CA LYS A 208 15.12 -5.09 -8.82
C LYS A 208 15.90 -6.35 -9.17
N HIS A 209 15.72 -6.88 -10.38
CA HIS A 209 16.28 -8.17 -10.77
C HIS A 209 17.49 -8.06 -11.72
N ALA A 210 17.79 -6.89 -12.28
CA ALA A 210 18.95 -6.71 -13.17
C ALA A 210 20.29 -6.95 -12.49
N GLU A 211 20.37 -6.85 -11.15
CA GLU A 211 21.59 -7.19 -10.40
C GLU A 211 21.73 -8.70 -10.12
N GLU A 212 20.62 -9.45 -10.16
CA GLU A 212 20.60 -10.90 -9.92
C GLU A 212 21.02 -11.72 -11.16
N PHE A 213 21.23 -11.07 -12.31
CA PHE A 213 21.68 -11.67 -13.58
C PHE A 213 23.03 -11.11 -14.02
#